data_AF-A0AAD5T162-F1
#
_entry.id   AF-A0AAD5T162-F1
#
_cell.length_a   1.000
_cell.length_b   1.000
_cell.length_c   1.000
_cell.angle_alpha   90.00
_cell.angle_beta   90.00
_cell.angle_gamma   90.00
#
_symmetry.space_group_name_H-M   'P 1'
#
loop_
_entity.id
_entity.type
_entity.pdbx_description
1 polymer ?
#
loop_
_entity_poly.entity_id
_entity_poly.type
_entity_poly.pdbx_seq_one_letter_code
_entity_poly.pdbx_strand_id
1 'polypeptide(L)'
;MGLLTVGTPLEWKAARTHATHVRTHGLAQFLSVWDGVKARRRDRLLWGDEIEYLGVVFDDAARSVRAAAATHGLLLRLESDERDAIAKG
;
A
#
# COMPACT_ATOMS: atom_id res chain seq x y z
N MET A 1 5.02 1.64 -5.11
CA MET A 1 3.90 1.09 -4.33
C MET A 1 2.69 1.09 -5.25
N GLY A 2 2.05 -0.06 -5.49
CA GLY A 2 0.82 -0.11 -6.32
C GLY A 2 -0.43 0.30 -5.54
N LEU A 3 -1.51 0.66 -6.23
CA LEU A 3 -2.79 0.95 -5.59
C LEU A 3 -3.39 -0.33 -4.96
N LEU A 4 -4.13 -0.18 -3.86
CA LEU A 4 -4.76 -1.32 -3.17
C LEU A 4 -5.82 -1.98 -4.06
N THR A 5 -5.82 -3.32 -4.10
CA THR A 5 -6.91 -4.08 -4.73
C THR A 5 -8.21 -3.91 -3.94
N VAL A 6 -9.31 -3.61 -4.64
CA VAL A 6 -10.64 -3.49 -4.04
C VAL A 6 -11.16 -4.86 -3.61
N GLY A 7 -11.65 -4.97 -2.38
CA GLY A 7 -12.30 -6.16 -1.85
C GLY A 7 -13.46 -5.78 -0.92
N THR A 8 -14.18 -6.78 -0.41
CA THR A 8 -15.27 -6.58 0.56
C THR A 8 -14.72 -6.69 1.99
N PRO A 9 -14.60 -5.58 2.75
CA PRO A 9 -14.10 -5.64 4.11
C PRO A 9 -15.14 -6.29 5.03
N LEU A 10 -14.65 -7.02 6.04
CA LEU A 10 -15.49 -7.55 7.11
C LEU A 10 -15.48 -6.60 8.31
N GLU A 11 -16.67 -6.30 8.82
CA GLU A 11 -16.83 -5.66 10.13
C GLU A 11 -16.12 -6.46 11.23
N TRP A 12 -15.64 -5.76 12.27
CA TRP A 12 -14.80 -6.37 13.30
C TRP A 12 -15.38 -7.65 13.91
N LYS A 13 -16.69 -7.67 14.20
CA LYS A 13 -17.36 -8.85 14.78
C LYS A 13 -17.26 -10.08 13.89
N ALA A 14 -17.36 -9.90 12.57
CA ALA A 14 -17.21 -10.97 11.59
C ALA A 14 -15.73 -11.30 11.34
N ALA A 15 -14.87 -10.29 11.17
CA ALA A 15 -13.44 -10.49 10.95
C ALA A 15 -12.79 -11.30 12.08
N ARG A 16 -13.18 -11.04 13.33
CA ARG A 16 -12.62 -11.70 14.52
C ARG A 16 -12.83 -13.22 14.53
N THR A 17 -13.92 -13.73 13.96
CA THR A 17 -14.17 -15.18 13.92
C THR A 17 -13.15 -15.90 13.03
N HIS A 18 -12.54 -15.19 12.08
CA HIS A 18 -11.51 -15.69 11.18
C HIS A 18 -10.08 -15.49 11.70
N ALA A 19 -9.88 -14.91 12.89
CA ALA A 19 -8.54 -14.59 13.40
C ALA A 19 -7.62 -15.82 13.48
N THR A 20 -8.15 -16.97 13.90
CA THR A 20 -7.40 -18.23 13.92
C THR A 20 -7.06 -18.71 12.50
N HIS A 21 -8.01 -18.63 11.58
CA HIS A 21 -7.80 -18.99 10.18
C HIS A 21 -6.67 -18.16 9.55
N VAL A 22 -6.73 -16.83 9.69
CA VAL A 22 -5.73 -15.89 9.16
C VAL A 22 -4.35 -16.19 9.74
N ARG A 23 -4.24 -16.40 11.06
CA ARG A 23 -2.95 -16.75 11.70
C ARG A 23 -2.36 -18.05 11.19
N THR A 24 -3.15 -19.11 11.13
CA THR A 24 -2.67 -20.43 10.70
C THR A 24 -2.21 -20.40 9.23
N HIS A 25 -2.98 -19.76 8.35
CA HIS A 25 -2.62 -19.65 6.93
C HIS A 25 -1.45 -18.69 6.71
N GLY A 26 -1.38 -17.59 7.45
CA GLY A 26 -0.24 -16.67 7.41
C GLY A 26 1.07 -17.34 7.83
N LEU A 27 1.04 -18.20 8.87
CA LEU A 27 2.22 -18.98 9.25
C LEU A 27 2.64 -19.98 8.17
N ALA A 28 1.69 -20.68 7.55
CA ALA A 28 1.98 -21.59 6.45
C ALA A 28 2.60 -20.86 5.25
N GLN A 29 2.07 -19.69 4.89
CA GLN A 29 2.62 -18.84 3.83
C GLN A 29 4.04 -18.37 4.19
N PHE A 30 4.25 -17.91 5.42
CA PHE A 30 5.57 -17.50 5.90
C PHE A 30 6.60 -18.63 5.79
N LEU A 31 6.26 -19.84 6.27
CA LEU A 31 7.15 -21.00 6.20
C LEU A 31 7.45 -21.39 4.74
N SER A 32 6.46 -21.32 3.86
CA SER A 32 6.65 -21.59 2.43
C SER A 32 7.60 -20.58 1.77
N VAL A 33 7.43 -19.28 2.04
CA VAL A 33 8.32 -18.23 1.55
C VAL A 33 9.73 -18.45 2.09
N TRP A 34 9.87 -18.66 3.40
CA TRP A 34 11.16 -18.94 4.03
C TRP A 34 11.86 -20.14 3.38
N ASP A 35 11.16 -21.25 3.20
CA ASP A 35 11.73 -22.46 2.59
C ASP A 35 12.24 -22.20 1.17
N GLY A 36 11.49 -21.42 0.39
CA GLY A 36 11.87 -21.04 -0.99
C GLY A 36 13.03 -20.05 -1.09
N VAL A 37 13.32 -19.27 -0.03
CA VAL A 37 14.36 -18.22 -0.08
C VAL A 37 15.52 -18.40 0.88
N LYS A 38 15.46 -19.35 1.83
CA LYS A 38 16.48 -19.55 2.88
C LYS A 38 17.90 -19.75 2.36
N ALA A 39 18.04 -20.33 1.16
CA ALA A 39 19.33 -20.60 0.52
C ALA A 39 19.85 -19.44 -0.36
N ARG A 40 19.09 -18.35 -0.54
CA ARG A 40 19.54 -17.20 -1.34
C ARG A 40 20.76 -16.54 -0.72
N ARG A 41 21.75 -16.22 -1.54
CA ARG A 41 23.02 -15.60 -1.14
C ARG A 41 23.47 -14.63 -2.24
N ARG A 42 24.20 -13.58 -1.84
CA ARG A 42 24.79 -12.59 -2.76
C ARG A 42 23.75 -11.84 -3.60
N ASP A 43 22.59 -11.53 -3.02
CA ASP A 43 21.63 -10.63 -3.66
C ASP A 43 22.21 -9.23 -3.82
N ARG A 44 21.77 -8.51 -4.87
CA ARG A 44 22.15 -7.11 -5.11
C ARG A 44 21.62 -6.24 -3.98
N LEU A 45 22.42 -5.25 -3.55
CA LEU A 45 21.96 -4.21 -2.63
C LEU A 45 21.04 -3.25 -3.39
N LEU A 46 19.75 -3.54 -3.37
CA LEU A 46 18.70 -2.62 -3.79
C LEU A 46 18.21 -1.86 -2.56
N TRP A 47 18.04 -0.55 -2.69
CA TRP A 47 17.56 0.32 -1.64
C TRP A 47 16.69 1.42 -2.25
N GLY A 48 15.86 2.04 -1.41
CA GLY A 48 15.01 3.16 -1.77
C GLY A 48 14.31 3.70 -0.53
N ASP A 49 13.91 4.96 -0.59
CA ASP A 49 13.18 5.62 0.49
C ASP A 49 11.66 5.47 0.30
N GLU A 50 10.91 5.52 1.41
CA GLU A 50 9.45 5.59 1.43
C GLU A 50 9.02 6.92 2.08
N ILE A 51 8.22 7.72 1.38
CA ILE A 51 7.83 9.07 1.78
C ILE A 51 6.31 9.19 1.80
N GLU A 52 5.77 9.75 2.88
CA GLU A 52 4.34 10.05 3.04
C GLU A 52 4.08 11.55 2.90
N TYR A 53 2.98 11.91 2.22
CA TYR A 53 2.57 13.31 2.01
C TYR A 53 1.15 13.55 2.53
N LEU A 54 0.93 14.70 3.18
CA LEU A 54 -0.39 15.21 3.50
C LEU A 54 -0.75 16.35 2.54
N GLY A 55 -1.75 16.12 1.68
CA GLY A 55 -2.32 17.19 0.86
C GLY A 55 -3.05 18.21 1.74
N VAL A 56 -2.79 19.50 1.53
CA VAL A 56 -3.44 20.60 2.27
C VAL A 56 -4.02 21.64 1.31
N VAL A 57 -5.05 22.34 1.77
CA VAL A 57 -5.67 23.48 1.07
C VAL A 57 -5.43 24.72 1.91
N PHE A 58 -4.82 25.73 1.29
CA PHE A 58 -4.61 27.04 1.88
C PHE A 58 -5.84 27.92 1.63
N ASP A 59 -6.24 28.65 2.67
CA ASP A 59 -7.28 29.67 2.61
C ASP A 59 -6.67 30.98 3.10
N ASP A 60 -6.15 31.77 2.16
CA ASP A 60 -5.39 32.99 2.46
C ASP A 60 -6.28 34.08 3.05
N ALA A 61 -7.55 34.13 2.64
CA ALA A 61 -8.52 35.09 3.16
C ALA A 61 -8.82 34.83 4.64
N ALA A 62 -9.03 33.56 5.01
CA ALA A 62 -9.24 33.16 6.39
C ALA A 62 -7.93 32.92 7.17
N ARG A 63 -6.76 33.04 6.52
CA ARG A 63 -5.43 32.70 7.06
C ARG A 63 -5.40 31.33 7.73
N SER A 64 -5.95 30.32 7.06
CA SER A 64 -6.06 28.96 7.59
C SER A 64 -5.59 27.90 6.60
N VAL A 65 -5.24 26.72 7.13
CA VAL A 65 -4.82 25.55 6.34
C VAL A 65 -5.63 24.34 6.78
N ARG A 66 -6.13 23.57 5.82
CA ARG A 66 -7.00 22.40 6.05
C ARG A 66 -6.47 21.18 5.32
N ALA A 67 -6.66 19.98 5.85
CA ALA A 67 -6.36 18.75 5.12
C ALA A 67 -7.26 18.62 3.89
N ALA A 68 -6.69 18.24 2.75
CA ALA A 68 -7.44 18.02 1.52
C ALA A 68 -8.24 16.71 1.62
N ALA A 69 -9.58 16.79 1.52
CA ALA A 69 -10.46 15.62 1.67
C ALA A 69 -10.52 14.71 0.42
N ALA A 70 -9.99 15.14 -0.73
CA ALA A 70 -10.19 14.48 -2.02
C ALA A 70 -8.87 14.15 -2.74
N THR A 71 -7.89 13.60 -2.02
CA THR A 71 -6.60 13.16 -2.59
C THR A 71 -6.71 11.88 -3.43
N HIS A 72 -7.83 11.14 -3.35
CA HIS A 72 -8.03 9.91 -4.10
C HIS A 72 -7.92 10.11 -5.62
N GLY A 73 -8.49 11.20 -6.16
CA GLY A 73 -8.39 11.50 -7.60
C GLY A 73 -6.96 11.77 -8.07
N LEU A 74 -6.10 12.30 -7.20
CA LEU A 74 -4.67 12.48 -7.50
C LEU A 74 -3.97 11.12 -7.60
N LEU A 75 -4.26 10.19 -6.70
CA LEU A 75 -3.67 8.84 -6.72
C LEU A 75 -4.02 8.10 -8.01
N LEU A 76 -5.27 8.19 -8.48
CA LEU A 76 -5.69 7.57 -9.74
C LEU A 76 -4.94 8.13 -10.96
N ARG A 77 -4.68 9.44 -10.97
CA ARG A 77 -3.90 10.09 -12.03
C ARG A 77 -2.44 9.63 -12.01
N LEU A 78 -1.81 9.64 -10.83
CA LEU A 78 -0.43 9.19 -10.66
C LEU A 78 -0.23 7.74 -11.10
N GLU A 79 -1.19 6.86 -10.81
CA GLU A 79 -1.14 5.46 -11.27
C GLU A 79 -1.28 5.34 -12.80
N SER A 80 -2.10 6.18 -13.44
CA SER A 80 -2.20 6.22 -14.90
C SER A 80 -0.87 6.67 -15.52
N ASP A 81 -0.26 7.71 -14.95
CA ASP A 81 1.02 8.25 -15.41
C ASP A 81 2.15 7.20 -15.21
N GLU A 82 2.14 6.48 -14.09
CA GLU A 82 3.08 5.36 -13.82
C GLU A 82 2.92 4.24 -14.84
N ARG A 83 1.67 3.84 -15.15
CA ARG A 83 1.39 2.82 -16.17
C ARG A 83 1.88 3.25 -17.56
N ASP A 84 1.63 4.50 -17.94
CA ASP A 84 2.09 5.05 -19.21
C ASP A 84 3.61 5.14 -19.29
N ALA A 85 4.29 5.45 -18.19
CA ALA A 85 5.75 5.46 -18.12
C ALA A 85 6.31 4.05 -18.29
N ILE A 86 5.80 3.07 -17.54
CA ILE A 86 6.21 1.66 -17.64
C ILE A 86 6.01 1.12 -19.07
N ALA A 87 4.93 1.50 -19.74
CA ALA A 87 4.64 1.08 -21.11
C ALA A 87 5.61 1.68 -22.15
N LYS A 88 6.22 2.84 -21.86
CA LYS A 88 7.16 3.53 -22.76
C LYS A 88 8.62 3.06 -22.58
N GLY A 89 8.92 2.32 -21.52
CA GLY A 89 10.27 1.84 -21.17
C GLY A 89 11.04 2.82 -20.29
#